data_AF-A0A183B6N8-F1
#
_entry.id   AF-A0A183B6N8-F1
#
_cell.length_a   1.000
_cell.length_b   1.000
_cell.length_c   1.000
_cell.angle_alpha   90.00
_cell.angle_beta   90.00
_cell.angle_gamma   90.00
#
_symmetry.space_group_name_H-M   'P 1'
#
loop_
_entity.id
_entity.type
_entity.pdbx_description
1 polymer ?
#
loop_
_entity_poly.entity_id
_entity_poly.type
_entity_poly.pdbx_seq_one_letter_code
_entity_poly.pdbx_strand_id
1 'polypeptide(L)'
;MRAAPVSFSFTSQLANLKNTLTLWEDVVSKTMKLSAALRTVIQCIAGFLEAFQKIADSAYGSNCGLRELGSCMTRFCLRERGLESRLRTFNRYV
;
A
#
# COMPACT_ATOMS: atom_id res chain seq x y z
N MET A 1 -4.45 48.82 -26.20
CA MET A 1 -4.04 47.62 -25.44
C MET A 1 -3.92 46.47 -26.42
N ARG A 2 -2.70 46.15 -26.89
CA ARG A 2 -2.47 45.13 -27.93
C ARG A 2 -2.14 43.82 -27.21
N ALA A 3 -3.03 42.82 -27.30
CA ALA A 3 -2.76 41.48 -26.79
C ALA A 3 -1.49 40.95 -27.46
N ALA A 4 -0.49 40.57 -26.68
CA ALA A 4 0.74 39.98 -27.19
C ALA A 4 0.39 38.69 -27.96
N PRO A 5 0.90 38.49 -29.19
CA PRO A 5 0.69 37.23 -29.88
C PRO A 5 1.37 36.12 -29.09
N VAL A 6 0.63 35.07 -28.76
CA VAL A 6 1.20 33.84 -28.20
C VAL A 6 2.11 33.25 -29.28
N SER A 7 3.41 33.52 -29.22
CA SER A 7 4.37 32.98 -30.17
C SER A 7 4.53 31.49 -29.92
N PHE A 8 3.84 30.68 -30.72
CA PHE A 8 4.00 29.24 -30.78
C PHE A 8 5.40 28.94 -31.34
N SER A 9 6.37 28.73 -30.45
CA SER A 9 7.70 28.27 -30.84
C SER A 9 7.77 26.76 -30.70
N PHE A 10 7.94 26.06 -31.82
CA PHE A 10 8.06 24.60 -31.84
C PHE A 10 9.16 24.08 -30.90
N THR A 11 10.26 24.83 -30.76
CA THR A 11 11.38 24.46 -29.88
C THR A 11 11.04 24.54 -28.40
N SER A 12 10.23 25.52 -27.97
CA SER A 12 9.81 25.64 -26.57
C SER A 12 8.81 24.54 -26.20
N GLN A 13 7.92 24.17 -27.12
CA GLN A 13 7.01 23.05 -26.92
C GLN A 13 7.75 21.71 -26.84
N LEU A 14 8.74 21.49 -27.70
CA LEU A 14 9.60 20.30 -27.61
C LEU A 14 10.32 20.21 -26.26
N ALA A 15 10.84 21.33 -25.76
CA ALA A 15 11.48 21.38 -24.44
C ALA A 15 10.48 21.04 -23.32
N ASN A 16 9.27 21.58 -23.38
CA ASN A 16 8.21 21.29 -22.42
C ASN A 16 7.79 19.81 -22.45
N LEU A 17 7.68 19.20 -23.64
CA LEU A 17 7.37 17.78 -23.78
C LEU A 17 8.45 16.90 -23.17
N LYS A 18 9.73 17.21 -23.42
CA LYS A 18 10.86 16.50 -22.80
C LYS A 18 10.84 16.60 -21.28
N ASN A 19 10.58 17.79 -20.73
CA ASN A 19 10.45 17.98 -19.30
C ASN A 19 9.24 17.22 -18.73
N THR A 20 8.13 17.15 -19.47
CA THR A 20 6.95 16.40 -19.02
C THR A 20 7.24 14.89 -19.01
N LEU A 21 8.01 14.38 -19.98
CA LEU A 21 8.43 12.99 -20.02
C LEU A 21 9.29 12.62 -18.80
N THR A 22 10.27 13.44 -18.43
CA THR A 22 11.11 13.18 -17.26
C THR A 22 10.31 13.19 -15.95
N LEU A 23 9.30 14.07 -15.85
CA LEU A 23 8.38 14.07 -14.70
C LEU A 23 7.55 12.78 -14.62
N TRP A 24 7.07 12.28 -15.77
CA TRP A 24 6.36 10.99 -15.82
C TRP A 24 7.27 9.83 -15.41
N GLU A 25 8.52 9.80 -15.88
CA GLU A 25 9.50 8.78 -15.48
C GLU A 25 9.77 8.79 -13.97
N ASP A 26 9.85 9.97 -13.34
CA ASP A 26 9.99 10.10 -11.89
C ASP A 26 8.77 9.56 -11.13
N VAL A 27 7.55 9.86 -11.60
CA VAL A 27 6.30 9.30 -11.03
C VAL A 27 6.30 7.77 -11.14
N VAL A 28 6.66 7.21 -12.29
CA VAL A 28 6.76 5.75 -12.48
C VAL A 28 7.78 5.15 -11.51
N SER A 29 8.98 5.74 -11.42
CA SER A 29 10.03 5.29 -10.51
C SER A 29 9.59 5.29 -9.04
N LYS A 30 8.94 6.36 -8.59
CA LYS A 30 8.41 6.48 -7.22
C LYS A 30 7.28 5.49 -6.96
N THR A 31 6.40 5.28 -7.93
CA THR A 31 5.29 4.32 -7.85
C THR A 31 5.82 2.88 -7.69
N MET A 32 6.83 2.51 -8.47
CA MET A 32 7.47 1.20 -8.34
C MET A 32 8.10 0.98 -6.96
N LYS A 33 8.75 2.00 -6.38
CA LYS A 33 9.29 1.94 -5.02
C LYS A 33 8.20 1.79 -3.97
N LEU A 34 7.09 2.51 -4.13
CA LEU A 34 5.92 2.41 -3.26
C LEU A 34 5.33 0.98 -3.31
N SER A 35 5.16 0.43 -4.51
CA SER A 35 4.61 -0.92 -4.70
C SER A 35 5.49 -2.00 -4.05
N ALA A 36 6.82 -1.86 -4.16
CA ALA A 36 7.77 -2.74 -3.48
C ALA A 36 7.69 -2.62 -1.95
N ALA A 37 7.64 -1.41 -1.41
CA ALA A 37 7.54 -1.18 0.03
C ALA A 37 6.21 -1.74 0.60
N LEU A 38 5.10 -1.50 -0.08
CA LEU A 38 3.79 -2.03 0.30
C LEU A 38 3.77 -3.56 0.29
N ARG A 39 4.41 -4.21 -0.69
CA ARG A 39 4.55 -5.66 -0.72
C ARG A 39 5.24 -6.18 0.54
N THR A 40 6.33 -5.54 0.98
CA THR A 40 7.03 -5.89 2.21
C THR A 40 6.14 -5.69 3.44
N VAL A 41 5.45 -4.55 3.54
CA VAL A 41 4.53 -4.26 4.65
C VAL A 41 3.41 -5.30 4.74
N ILE A 42 2.82 -5.69 3.61
CA ILE A 42 1.81 -6.74 3.54
C ILE A 42 2.35 -8.07 4.11
N GLN A 43 3.58 -8.45 3.75
CA GLN A 43 4.21 -9.66 4.28
C GLN A 43 4.45 -9.56 5.80
N CYS A 44 4.88 -8.40 6.29
CA CYS A 44 5.05 -8.16 7.72
C CYS A 44 3.72 -8.27 8.49
N ILE A 45 2.64 -7.69 7.95
CA ILE A 45 1.29 -7.80 8.54
C ILE A 45 0.86 -9.27 8.60
N ALA A 46 1.00 -10.01 7.49
CA ALA A 46 0.64 -11.42 7.43
C ALA A 46 1.39 -12.25 8.49
N GLY A 47 2.71 -12.06 8.61
CA GLY A 47 3.53 -12.74 9.61
C GLY A 47 3.14 -12.38 11.05
N PHE A 48 2.85 -11.10 11.32
CA PHE A 48 2.36 -10.65 12.61
C PHE A 48 1.02 -11.33 12.98
N LEU A 49 0.06 -11.34 12.06
CA LEU A 49 -1.26 -11.96 12.30
C LEU A 49 -1.17 -13.47 12.48
N GLU A 50 -0.23 -14.15 11.80
CA GLU A 50 0.01 -15.58 12.01
C GLU A 50 0.55 -15.84 13.43
N ALA A 51 1.54 -15.08 13.88
CA ALA A 51 2.08 -15.21 15.24
C ALA A 51 1.01 -14.89 16.30
N PHE A 52 0.21 -13.85 16.06
CA PHE A 52 -0.87 -13.44 16.96
C PHE A 52 -1.96 -14.51 17.05
N GLN A 53 -2.31 -15.16 15.92
CA GLN A 53 -3.27 -16.25 15.91
C GLN A 53 -2.78 -17.48 16.69
N LYS A 54 -1.48 -17.82 16.63
CA LYS A 54 -0.90 -18.90 17.46
C LYS A 54 -1.10 -18.65 18.96
N ILE A 55 -0.98 -17.38 19.39
CA ILE A 55 -1.25 -17.00 20.78
C ILE A 55 -2.76 -17.13 21.08
N ALA A 56 -3.63 -16.69 20.17
CA ALA A 56 -5.08 -16.81 20.31
C ALA A 56 -5.52 -18.27 20.46
N ASP A 57 -4.96 -19.17 19.65
CA ASP A 57 -5.26 -20.60 19.67
C ASP A 57 -4.77 -21.26 20.97
N SER A 58 -3.58 -20.86 21.45
CA SER A 58 -3.06 -21.29 22.76
C SER A 58 -3.97 -20.83 23.91
N ALA A 59 -4.41 -19.58 23.89
CA ALA A 59 -5.35 -19.04 24.89
C ALA A 59 -6.69 -19.80 24.86
N TYR A 60 -7.19 -20.14 23.67
CA TYR A 60 -8.43 -20.90 23.49
C TYR A 60 -8.32 -22.36 23.94
N GLY A 61 -7.17 -23.00 23.70
CA GLY A 61 -6.88 -24.37 24.11
C GLY A 61 -6.51 -24.51 25.59
N SER A 62 -6.18 -23.41 26.28
CA SER A 62 -5.84 -23.44 27.70
C SER A 62 -7.09 -23.64 28.58
N ASN A 63 -7.01 -24.57 29.54
CA ASN A 63 -8.05 -24.76 30.57
C ASN A 63 -8.03 -23.67 31.66
N CYS A 64 -7.28 -22.58 31.43
CA CYS A 64 -7.00 -21.52 32.40
C CYS A 64 -8.05 -20.39 32.40
N GLY A 65 -9.21 -20.58 31.74
CA GLY A 65 -10.25 -19.55 31.63
C GLY A 65 -10.00 -18.45 30.59
N LEU A 66 -8.97 -18.59 29.74
CA LEU A 66 -8.61 -17.58 28.72
C LEU A 66 -9.36 -17.74 27.38
N ARG A 67 -10.40 -18.59 27.34
CA ARG A 67 -11.10 -18.94 26.10
C ARG A 67 -11.76 -17.73 25.42
N GLU A 68 -12.37 -16.85 26.21
CA GLU A 68 -13.00 -15.63 25.69
C GLU A 68 -11.96 -14.65 25.13
N LEU A 69 -10.79 -14.56 25.79
CA LEU A 69 -9.67 -13.76 25.30
C LEU A 69 -9.18 -14.29 23.94
N GLY A 70 -8.96 -15.61 23.81
CA GLY A 70 -8.59 -16.23 22.54
C GLY A 70 -9.62 -15.99 21.43
N SER A 71 -10.92 -16.02 21.75
CA SER A 71 -11.99 -15.67 20.81
C SER A 71 -11.95 -14.21 20.37
N CYS A 72 -11.73 -13.28 21.29
CA CYS A 72 -11.54 -11.85 20.98
C CYS A 72 -10.32 -11.63 20.07
N MET A 73 -9.19 -12.29 20.36
CA MET A 73 -7.98 -12.22 19.56
C MET A 73 -8.18 -12.78 18.14
N THR A 74 -8.91 -13.89 18.00
CA THR A 74 -9.23 -14.45 16.68
C THR A 74 -10.09 -13.49 15.86
N ARG A 75 -11.09 -12.85 16.48
CA ARG A 75 -11.89 -11.81 15.81
C ARG A 75 -11.05 -10.63 15.35
N PHE A 76 -10.08 -10.21 16.17
CA PHE A 76 -9.12 -9.18 15.79
C PHE A 76 -8.30 -9.62 14.56
N CYS A 77 -7.73 -10.83 14.56
CA CYS A 77 -6.97 -11.36 13.42
C CYS A 77 -7.79 -11.37 12.12
N LEU A 78 -9.03 -11.82 12.17
CA LEU A 78 -9.91 -11.85 10.99
C LEU A 78 -10.18 -10.45 10.43
N ARG A 79 -10.38 -9.46 11.32
CA ARG A 79 -10.57 -8.06 10.92
C ARG A 79 -9.32 -7.49 10.24
N GLU A 80 -8.14 -7.71 10.83
CA GLU A 80 -6.88 -7.20 10.29
C GLU A 80 -6.45 -7.92 8.99
N ARG A 81 -6.82 -9.20 8.82
CA ARG A 81 -6.70 -9.88 7.50
C ARG A 81 -7.53 -9.20 6.42
N GLY A 82 -8.65 -8.58 6.79
CA GLY A 82 -9.43 -7.72 5.89
C GLY A 82 -8.66 -6.49 5.44
N LEU A 83 -7.91 -5.84 6.35
CA LEU A 83 -7.01 -4.73 6.02
C LEU A 83 -5.88 -5.18 5.10
N GLU A 84 -5.24 -6.32 5.39
CA GLU A 84 -4.21 -6.92 4.54
C GLU A 84 -4.72 -7.13 3.10
N SER A 85 -5.92 -7.68 2.93
CA SER A 85 -6.52 -7.93 1.62
C SER A 85 -6.77 -6.65 0.82
N ARG A 86 -7.21 -5.58 1.50
CA ARG A 86 -7.37 -4.26 0.89
C ARG A 86 -6.04 -3.67 0.44
N LEU A 87 -4.98 -3.81 1.24
CA LEU A 87 -3.63 -3.40 0.86
C LEU A 87 -3.10 -4.18 -0.35
N ARG A 88 -3.31 -5.51 -0.40
CA ARG A 88 -2.95 -6.33 -1.56
C ARG A 88 -3.68 -5.90 -2.83
N THR A 89 -4.94 -5.54 -2.70
CA THR A 89 -5.77 -5.06 -3.80
C THR A 89 -5.23 -3.72 -4.30
N PHE A 90 -5.00 -2.76 -3.41
CA PHE A 90 -4.39 -1.47 -3.76
C PHE A 90 -3.03 -1.64 -4.44
N ASN A 91 -2.14 -2.47 -3.88
CA ASN A 91 -0.81 -2.72 -4.43
C ASN A 91 -0.80 -3.44 -5.78
N ARG A 92 -1.92 -4.02 -6.22
CA ARG A 92 -2.07 -4.61 -7.56
C ARG A 92 -2.41 -3.54 -8.60
N TYR A 93 -3.08 -2.47 -8.19
CA TYR A 93 -3.54 -1.40 -9.07
C TYR A 93 -2.55 -0.23 -9.18
N VAL A 94 -1.54 -0.21 -8.30
CA VAL A 94 -0.45 0.76 -8.27
C VAL A 94 0.81 0.11 -8.80
#